data_AF-A0A7L3AX91-F1
#
_entry.id   AF-A0A7L3AX91-F1
#
_cell.length_a   1.000
_cell.length_b   1.000
_cell.length_c   1.000
_cell.angle_alpha   90.00
_cell.angle_beta   90.00
_cell.angle_gamma   90.00
#
_symmetry.space_group_name_H-M   'P 1'
#
loop_
_entity.id
_entity.type
_entity.pdbx_description
1 polymer ?
#
loop_
_entity_poly.entity_id
_entity_poly.type
_entity_poly.pdbx_seq_one_letter_code
_entity_poly.pdbx_strand_id
1 'polypeptide(L)'
;GNLFSRVANIEKDKNGHLYNRKSDFRVEYSILEELECGMAVSRKTERAKILQQLSKIQNHVKRLQQQLKNVKPTPEFVDKLKEMMEEIENAINAFKEEQRQIYEQLLKEEKTVINELSLFERKVDLWTLGSKTTEKVLKLPSARVSVDKTLENHLPEEVVEFERFLQRTGGQQGGWDDYDHQIFLKVWTKHKGRLSYMDEVLEHLCGRTKEDIEQHDKWYQEFLILHKRKKESIKKWKKKQQQEKGHLKQKEKSEKRLKEEWLQCEEAQKQKAEEERKRQQTVIEAWKKQKAVAFAMEQASLEEEMQKKQQKVRQRQCHMKLLLEKYTLQKKEKEELEKLEKEKREEAEKEGRKRIAAEEMTKFQQR
;
A
#
# COMPACT_ATOMS: atom_id res chain seq x y z
N GLY A 1 2.25 -39.90 -5.59
CA GLY A 1 2.90 -39.25 -6.74
C GLY A 1 1.97 -38.67 -7.80
N ASN A 2 0.64 -38.88 -7.79
CA ASN A 2 -0.22 -38.58 -8.95
C ASN A 2 -0.94 -37.21 -8.88
N LEU A 3 -1.20 -36.67 -7.68
CA LEU A 3 -1.88 -35.37 -7.54
C LEU A 3 -0.96 -34.19 -7.86
N PHE A 4 0.29 -34.25 -7.38
CA PHE A 4 1.28 -33.19 -7.59
C PHE A 4 1.62 -33.02 -9.08
N SER A 5 1.82 -34.12 -9.79
CA SER A 5 2.05 -34.11 -11.24
C SER A 5 0.83 -33.61 -12.01
N ARG A 6 -0.39 -33.93 -11.56
CA ARG A 6 -1.62 -33.46 -12.21
C ARG A 6 -1.86 -31.96 -12.00
N VAL A 7 -1.59 -31.45 -10.80
CA VAL A 7 -1.63 -30.00 -10.51
C VAL A 7 -0.57 -29.26 -11.33
N ALA A 8 0.66 -29.77 -11.36
CA ALA A 8 1.74 -29.17 -12.14
C ALA A 8 1.43 -29.13 -13.65
N ASN A 9 0.79 -30.17 -14.20
CA ASN A 9 0.36 -30.17 -15.59
C ASN A 9 -0.77 -29.17 -15.85
N ILE A 10 -1.77 -29.08 -14.98
CA ILE A 10 -2.86 -28.09 -15.09
C ILE A 10 -2.30 -26.67 -15.01
N GLU A 11 -1.33 -26.43 -14.14
CA GLU A 11 -0.71 -25.12 -13.97
C GLU A 11 0.16 -24.74 -15.18
N LYS A 12 0.89 -25.71 -15.75
CA LYS A 12 1.64 -25.53 -16.99
C LYS A 12 0.72 -25.23 -18.17
N ASP A 13 -0.42 -25.92 -18.26
CA ASP A 13 -1.44 -25.72 -19.31
C ASP A 13 -2.11 -24.35 -19.18
N LYS A 14 -2.56 -23.98 -17.97
CA LYS A 14 -3.07 -22.64 -17.64
C LYS A 14 -2.08 -21.55 -18.03
N ASN A 15 -0.81 -21.70 -17.66
CA ASN A 15 0.20 -20.71 -17.99
C ASN A 15 0.48 -20.66 -19.51
N GLY A 16 0.39 -21.80 -20.19
CA GLY A 16 0.44 -21.89 -21.64
C GLY A 16 -0.70 -21.16 -22.34
N HIS A 17 -1.88 -21.07 -21.74
CA HIS A 17 -3.01 -20.31 -22.29
C HIS A 17 -2.98 -18.82 -21.94
N LEU A 18 -2.66 -18.48 -20.69
CA LEU A 18 -2.68 -17.07 -20.23
C LEU A 18 -1.49 -16.24 -20.73
N TYR A 19 -0.30 -16.84 -20.82
CA TYR A 19 0.93 -16.10 -21.10
C TYR A 19 1.50 -16.32 -22.51
N ASN A 20 0.96 -17.27 -23.28
CA ASN A 20 1.42 -17.49 -24.66
C ASN A 20 0.92 -16.37 -25.59
N ARG A 21 1.86 -15.75 -26.29
CA ARG A 21 1.63 -14.65 -27.22
C ARG A 21 0.75 -15.00 -28.43
N LYS A 22 0.58 -16.29 -28.73
CA LYS A 22 -0.26 -16.81 -29.82
C LYS A 22 -1.68 -17.22 -29.37
N SER A 23 -2.02 -17.07 -28.08
CA SER A 23 -3.35 -17.44 -27.56
C SER A 23 -4.30 -16.24 -27.58
N ASP A 24 -5.53 -16.46 -28.01
CA ASP A 24 -6.59 -15.44 -28.01
C ASP A 24 -6.87 -14.89 -26.59
N PHE A 25 -6.72 -15.73 -25.56
CA PHE A 25 -6.88 -15.35 -24.14
C PHE A 25 -5.81 -14.37 -23.63
N ARG A 26 -4.67 -14.26 -24.32
CA ARG A 26 -3.62 -13.32 -23.91
C ARG A 26 -4.09 -11.88 -24.02
N VAL A 27 -4.91 -11.54 -25.01
CA VAL A 27 -5.45 -10.19 -25.18
C VAL A 27 -6.38 -9.84 -24.03
N GLU A 28 -7.32 -10.72 -23.72
CA GLU A 28 -8.26 -10.55 -22.60
C GLU A 28 -7.54 -10.49 -21.25
N TYR A 29 -6.55 -11.35 -21.03
CA TYR A 29 -5.77 -11.35 -19.79
C TYR A 29 -4.90 -10.10 -19.64
N SER A 30 -4.33 -9.57 -20.73
CA SER A 30 -3.55 -8.32 -20.69
C SER A 30 -4.43 -7.13 -20.32
N ILE A 31 -5.70 -7.09 -20.77
CA ILE A 31 -6.67 -6.06 -20.35
C ILE A 31 -6.92 -6.12 -18.84
N LEU A 32 -7.00 -7.32 -18.25
CA LEU A 32 -7.14 -7.47 -16.80
C LEU A 32 -5.92 -6.96 -16.03
N GLU A 33 -4.71 -7.26 -16.52
CA GLU A 33 -3.46 -6.74 -15.94
C GLU A 33 -3.39 -5.20 -16.03
N GLU A 34 -3.80 -4.62 -17.16
CA GLU A 34 -3.90 -3.17 -17.33
C GLU A 34 -4.91 -2.54 -16.37
N LEU A 35 -6.07 -3.15 -16.18
CA LEU A 35 -7.07 -2.72 -15.22
C LEU A 35 -6.55 -2.79 -13.78
N GLU A 36 -5.88 -3.88 -13.39
CA GLU A 36 -5.29 -4.01 -12.06
C GLU A 36 -4.21 -2.95 -11.81
N CYS A 37 -3.33 -2.73 -12.79
CA CYS A 37 -2.32 -1.68 -12.75
C CYS A 37 -2.96 -0.29 -12.64
N GLY A 38 -3.99 -0.01 -13.44
CA GLY A 38 -4.75 1.23 -13.43
C GLY A 38 -5.40 1.50 -12.06
N MET A 39 -6.02 0.49 -11.45
CA MET A 39 -6.57 0.59 -10.10
C MET A 39 -5.49 0.86 -9.05
N ALA A 40 -4.32 0.22 -9.17
CA ALA A 40 -3.21 0.46 -8.25
C ALA A 40 -2.66 1.89 -8.36
N VAL A 41 -2.55 2.43 -9.58
CA VAL A 41 -2.17 3.83 -9.81
C VAL A 41 -3.24 4.76 -9.24
N SER A 42 -4.53 4.51 -9.52
CA SER A 42 -5.65 5.30 -8.98
C SER A 42 -5.60 5.40 -7.45
N ARG A 43 -5.44 4.27 -6.73
CA ARG A 43 -5.29 4.26 -5.26
C ARG A 43 -4.10 5.10 -4.77
N LYS A 44 -2.97 5.06 -5.47
CA LYS A 44 -1.79 5.88 -5.12
C LYS A 44 -2.08 7.36 -5.33
N THR A 45 -2.74 7.73 -6.44
CA THR A 45 -3.09 9.13 -6.71
C THR A 45 -4.09 9.68 -5.70
N GLU A 46 -5.08 8.88 -5.30
CA GLU A 46 -6.07 9.27 -4.30
C GLU A 46 -5.42 9.52 -2.93
N ARG A 47 -4.53 8.61 -2.51
CA ARG A 47 -3.74 8.79 -1.30
C ARG A 47 -2.91 10.09 -1.34
N ALA A 48 -2.30 10.40 -2.49
CA ALA A 48 -1.52 11.62 -2.65
C ALA A 48 -2.40 12.88 -2.55
N LYS A 49 -3.59 12.88 -3.16
CA LYS A 49 -4.56 13.99 -3.06
C LYS A 49 -5.01 14.22 -1.62
N ILE A 50 -5.36 13.16 -0.89
CA ILE A 50 -5.78 13.27 0.52
C ILE A 50 -4.64 13.87 1.36
N LEU A 51 -3.41 13.37 1.21
CA LEU A 51 -2.26 13.91 1.93
C LEU A 51 -2.00 15.39 1.59
N GLN A 52 -2.19 15.79 0.33
CA GLN A 52 -2.06 17.17 -0.10
C GLN A 52 -3.12 18.07 0.55
N GLN A 53 -4.38 17.66 0.58
CA GLN A 53 -5.46 18.43 1.23
C GLN A 53 -5.24 18.56 2.74
N LEU A 54 -4.85 17.46 3.41
CA LEU A 54 -4.52 17.49 4.84
C LEU A 54 -3.33 18.40 5.14
N SER A 55 -2.29 18.40 4.29
CA SER A 55 -1.15 19.30 4.42
C SER A 55 -1.56 20.77 4.31
N LYS A 56 -2.47 21.12 3.38
CA LYS A 56 -3.01 22.49 3.26
C LYS A 56 -3.71 22.92 4.55
N ILE A 57 -4.60 22.09 5.08
CA ILE A 57 -5.31 22.38 6.34
C ILE A 57 -4.31 22.55 7.49
N GLN A 58 -3.33 21.65 7.60
CA GLN A 58 -2.28 21.74 8.63
C GLN A 58 -1.47 23.03 8.51
N ASN A 59 -1.17 23.49 7.29
CA ASN A 59 -0.45 24.74 7.07
C ASN A 59 -1.28 25.97 7.45
N HIS A 60 -2.58 25.99 7.15
CA HIS A 60 -3.48 27.04 7.63
C HIS A 60 -3.55 27.09 9.16
N VAL A 61 -3.63 25.93 9.81
CA VAL A 61 -3.61 25.83 11.28
C VAL A 61 -2.28 26.31 11.86
N LYS A 62 -1.13 25.93 11.28
CA LYS A 62 0.19 26.41 11.71
C LYS A 62 0.33 27.92 11.57
N ARG A 63 -0.19 28.49 10.47
CA ARG A 63 -0.21 29.94 10.24
C ARG A 63 -1.03 30.64 11.32
N LEU A 64 -2.23 30.12 11.63
CA LEU A 64 -3.06 30.62 12.71
C LEU A 64 -2.32 30.57 14.07
N GLN A 65 -1.71 29.42 14.39
CA GLN A 65 -0.93 29.24 15.63
C GLN A 65 0.25 30.22 15.75
N GLN A 66 0.93 30.53 14.65
CA GLN A 66 2.03 31.50 14.63
C GLN A 66 1.52 32.93 14.88
N GLN A 67 0.39 33.31 14.28
CA GLN A 67 -0.22 34.62 14.49
C GLN A 67 -0.68 34.80 15.95
N LEU A 68 -1.14 33.71 16.60
CA LEU A 68 -1.52 33.71 18.02
C LEU A 68 -0.36 33.89 19.01
N LYS A 69 0.90 33.64 18.61
CA LYS A 69 2.06 33.72 19.53
C LYS A 69 2.54 35.13 19.82
N ASN A 70 2.24 36.13 18.96
CA ASN A 70 2.99 37.40 18.93
C ASN A 70 2.14 38.68 18.85
N VAL A 71 0.94 38.78 19.43
CA VAL A 71 0.14 40.02 19.29
C VAL A 71 -0.78 40.33 20.49
N LYS A 72 -0.94 41.62 20.80
CA LYS A 72 -1.99 42.16 21.68
C LYS A 72 -3.36 42.12 20.94
N PRO A 73 -4.47 41.76 21.61
CA PRO A 73 -5.79 41.70 20.97
C PRO A 73 -6.32 43.11 20.64
N THR A 74 -5.99 43.58 19.44
CA THR A 74 -6.61 44.73 18.79
C THR A 74 -7.87 44.27 18.04
N PRO A 75 -8.95 45.06 17.93
CA PRO A 75 -10.16 44.66 17.20
C PRO A 75 -9.89 44.14 15.78
N GLU A 76 -9.04 44.83 15.01
CA GLU A 76 -8.60 44.42 13.66
C GLU A 76 -7.90 43.07 13.63
N PHE A 77 -7.16 42.73 14.69
CA PHE A 77 -6.48 41.43 14.81
C PHE A 77 -7.47 40.31 15.12
N VAL A 78 -8.50 40.59 15.93
CA VAL A 78 -9.57 39.63 16.21
C VAL A 78 -10.36 39.31 14.95
N ASP A 79 -10.64 40.31 14.11
CA ASP A 79 -11.33 40.08 12.83
C ASP A 79 -10.50 39.25 11.86
N LYS A 80 -9.18 39.51 11.78
CA LYS A 80 -8.26 38.69 10.99
C LYS A 80 -8.13 37.25 11.50
N LEU A 81 -8.21 37.04 12.82
CA LEU A 81 -8.25 35.69 13.41
C LEU A 81 -9.53 34.95 13.03
N LYS A 82 -10.68 35.62 13.07
CA LYS A 82 -11.96 35.03 12.64
C LYS A 82 -11.91 34.61 11.18
N GLU A 83 -11.41 35.47 10.30
CA GLU A 83 -11.25 35.16 8.87
C GLU A 83 -10.38 33.91 8.66
N MET A 84 -9.23 33.81 9.35
CA MET A 84 -8.38 32.62 9.27
C MET A 84 -9.03 31.36 9.87
N MET A 85 -9.84 31.48 10.92
CA MET A 85 -10.59 30.36 11.49
C MET A 85 -11.67 29.88 10.53
N GLU A 86 -12.38 30.81 9.89
CA GLU A 86 -13.40 30.53 8.88
C GLU A 86 -12.80 29.88 7.62
N GLU A 87 -11.62 30.32 7.17
CA GLU A 87 -10.86 29.65 6.10
C GLU A 87 -10.51 28.19 6.44
N ILE A 88 -10.08 27.93 7.68
CA ILE A 88 -9.76 26.58 8.16
C ILE A 88 -11.01 25.72 8.23
N GLU A 89 -12.10 26.26 8.79
CA GLU A 89 -13.38 25.57 8.91
C GLU A 89 -13.97 25.23 7.54
N ASN A 90 -13.96 26.19 6.61
CA ASN A 90 -14.37 25.98 5.23
C ASN A 90 -13.52 24.93 4.52
N ALA A 91 -12.19 24.95 4.71
CA ALA A 91 -11.30 23.93 4.14
C ALA A 91 -11.57 22.52 4.72
N ILE A 92 -11.86 22.42 6.02
CA ILE A 92 -12.21 21.15 6.67
C ILE A 92 -13.56 20.65 6.18
N ASN A 93 -14.56 21.51 6.09
CA ASN A 93 -15.90 21.15 5.63
C ASN A 93 -15.90 20.73 4.16
N ALA A 94 -15.19 21.47 3.29
CA ALA A 94 -15.01 21.09 1.89
C ALA A 94 -14.31 19.74 1.74
N PHE A 95 -13.24 19.48 2.52
CA PHE A 95 -12.57 18.20 2.52
C PHE A 95 -13.50 17.06 2.96
N LYS A 96 -14.24 17.23 4.06
CA LYS A 96 -15.19 16.21 4.54
C LYS A 96 -16.28 15.92 3.51
N GLU A 97 -16.80 16.96 2.87
CA GLU A 97 -17.84 16.84 1.85
C GLU A 97 -17.33 16.11 0.60
N GLU A 98 -16.12 16.46 0.11
CA GLU A 98 -15.47 15.76 -1.00
C GLU A 98 -15.26 14.28 -0.68
N GLN A 99 -14.75 13.95 0.51
CA GLN A 99 -14.55 12.56 0.94
C GLN A 99 -15.88 11.80 1.08
N ARG A 100 -16.94 12.46 1.54
CA ARG A 100 -18.29 11.86 1.62
C ARG A 100 -18.81 11.52 0.23
N GLN A 101 -18.69 12.43 -0.74
CA GLN A 101 -19.13 12.21 -2.11
C GLN A 101 -18.37 11.05 -2.78
N ILE A 102 -17.04 11.00 -2.60
CA ILE A 102 -16.22 9.89 -3.11
C ILE A 102 -16.65 8.57 -2.48
N TYR A 103 -16.88 8.53 -1.17
CA TYR A 103 -17.32 7.33 -0.47
C TYR A 103 -18.69 6.84 -0.96
N GLU A 104 -19.66 7.74 -1.12
CA GLU A 104 -20.98 7.41 -1.65
C GLU A 104 -20.92 6.87 -3.08
N GLN A 105 -20.03 7.42 -3.91
CA GLN A 105 -19.81 6.94 -5.27
C GLN A 105 -19.19 5.53 -5.28
N LEU A 106 -18.18 5.29 -4.45
CA LEU A 106 -17.55 3.98 -4.31
C LEU A 106 -18.55 2.91 -3.81
N LEU A 107 -19.45 3.25 -2.90
CA LEU A 107 -20.50 2.33 -2.45
C LEU A 107 -21.47 1.93 -3.57
N LYS A 108 -21.81 2.87 -4.47
CA LYS A 108 -22.66 2.58 -5.65
C LYS A 108 -21.95 1.67 -6.64
N GLU A 109 -20.66 1.90 -6.86
CA GLU A 109 -19.82 1.07 -7.72
C GLU A 109 -19.65 -0.34 -7.14
N GLU A 110 -19.34 -0.45 -5.85
CA GLU A 110 -19.24 -1.73 -5.14
C GLU A 110 -20.53 -2.53 -5.28
N LYS A 111 -21.69 -1.90 -5.03
CA LYS A 111 -22.99 -2.56 -5.20
C LYS A 111 -23.22 -3.05 -6.63
N THR A 112 -22.84 -2.24 -7.62
CA THR A 112 -22.97 -2.60 -9.04
C THR A 112 -22.10 -3.81 -9.38
N VAL A 113 -20.81 -3.78 -8.99
CA VAL A 113 -19.87 -4.88 -9.24
C VAL A 113 -20.29 -6.16 -8.51
N ILE A 114 -20.78 -6.07 -7.27
CA ILE A 114 -21.31 -7.23 -6.54
C ILE A 114 -22.49 -7.85 -7.28
N ASN A 115 -23.41 -7.03 -7.80
CA ASN A 115 -24.53 -7.53 -8.59
C ASN A 115 -24.05 -8.22 -9.85
N GLU A 116 -23.10 -7.63 -10.59
CA GLU A 116 -22.49 -8.23 -11.78
C GLU A 116 -21.81 -9.56 -11.46
N LEU A 117 -20.99 -9.62 -10.40
CA LEU A 117 -20.35 -10.85 -9.92
C LEU A 117 -21.40 -11.92 -9.60
N SER A 118 -22.49 -11.57 -8.91
CA SER A 118 -23.56 -12.53 -8.61
C SER A 118 -24.22 -13.11 -9.87
N LEU A 119 -24.32 -12.31 -10.95
CA LEU A 119 -24.83 -12.77 -12.24
C LEU A 119 -23.82 -13.72 -12.92
N PHE A 120 -22.53 -13.40 -12.85
CA PHE A 120 -21.47 -14.27 -13.36
C PHE A 120 -21.36 -15.59 -12.57
N GLU A 121 -21.44 -15.56 -11.25
CA GLU A 121 -21.46 -16.75 -10.39
C GLU A 121 -22.61 -17.68 -10.79
N ARG A 122 -23.83 -17.15 -10.94
CA ARG A 122 -24.99 -17.93 -11.41
C ARG A 122 -24.76 -18.52 -12.81
N LYS A 123 -24.10 -17.78 -13.71
CA LYS A 123 -23.78 -18.26 -15.05
C LYS A 123 -22.77 -19.40 -15.02
N VAL A 124 -21.75 -19.30 -14.17
CA VAL A 124 -20.76 -20.36 -13.94
C VAL A 124 -21.43 -21.58 -13.33
N ASP A 125 -22.31 -21.40 -12.34
CA ASP A 125 -23.11 -22.49 -11.75
C ASP A 125 -23.95 -23.19 -12.82
N LEU A 126 -24.59 -22.44 -13.72
CA LEU A 126 -25.32 -23.00 -14.86
C LEU A 126 -24.40 -23.81 -15.79
N TRP A 127 -23.19 -23.35 -16.07
CA TRP A 127 -22.23 -24.08 -16.89
C TRP A 127 -21.74 -25.37 -16.21
N THR A 128 -21.49 -25.34 -14.91
CA THR A 128 -21.10 -26.53 -14.14
C THR A 128 -22.23 -27.57 -14.07
N LEU A 129 -23.49 -27.12 -14.05
CA LEU A 129 -24.66 -27.99 -14.09
C LEU A 129 -24.96 -28.49 -15.52
N GLY A 130 -24.75 -27.63 -16.53
CA GLY A 130 -25.01 -27.90 -17.95
C GLY A 130 -24.05 -28.89 -18.60
N SER A 131 -22.85 -29.11 -18.03
CA SER A 131 -21.91 -30.11 -18.54
C SER A 131 -22.35 -31.57 -18.30
N LYS A 132 -23.46 -31.82 -17.59
CA LYS A 132 -24.09 -33.15 -17.45
C LYS A 132 -25.30 -33.36 -18.37
N THR A 133 -25.69 -32.34 -19.14
CA THR A 133 -26.96 -32.33 -19.87
C THR A 133 -26.85 -31.70 -21.25
N THR A 134 -25.67 -31.65 -21.87
CA THR A 134 -25.52 -31.36 -23.31
C THR A 134 -25.87 -32.58 -24.15
N GLU A 135 -27.01 -33.19 -23.87
CA GLU A 135 -27.66 -34.14 -24.79
C GLU A 135 -29.15 -34.20 -24.45
N LYS A 136 -29.83 -33.05 -24.49
CA LYS A 136 -31.26 -32.94 -24.84
C LYS A 136 -31.73 -31.50 -24.80
N VAL A 137 -32.09 -31.04 -26.00
CA VAL A 137 -33.27 -30.21 -26.27
C VAL A 137 -33.15 -28.72 -25.96
N LEU A 138 -32.83 -27.99 -27.03
CA LEU A 138 -33.42 -26.69 -27.33
C LEU A 138 -34.95 -26.76 -27.22
N LYS A 139 -35.53 -26.37 -26.09
CA LYS A 139 -36.91 -25.88 -26.05
C LYS A 139 -37.00 -24.67 -25.12
N LEU A 140 -37.18 -23.54 -25.78
CA LEU A 140 -37.63 -22.27 -25.24
C LEU A 140 -38.94 -22.45 -24.44
N PRO A 141 -39.11 -21.85 -23.25
CA PRO A 141 -40.43 -21.67 -22.68
C PRO A 141 -40.99 -20.30 -23.08
N SER A 142 -42.10 -20.37 -23.80
CA SER A 142 -43.04 -19.28 -24.03
C SER A 142 -43.55 -18.71 -22.71
N ALA A 143 -43.63 -17.39 -22.64
CA ALA A 143 -44.06 -16.59 -21.51
C ALA A 143 -45.52 -16.88 -21.11
N ARG A 144 -45.75 -17.14 -19.81
CA ARG A 144 -46.95 -16.69 -19.09
C ARG A 144 -46.63 -16.41 -17.61
N VAL A 145 -46.90 -15.16 -17.24
CA VAL A 145 -47.35 -14.63 -15.95
C VAL A 145 -46.52 -14.97 -14.71
N SER A 146 -45.72 -13.97 -14.33
CA SER A 146 -45.12 -13.75 -13.02
C SER A 146 -46.18 -13.54 -11.94
N VAL A 147 -46.20 -14.44 -10.95
CA VAL A 147 -46.65 -14.15 -9.59
C VAL A 147 -45.51 -14.57 -8.66
N ASP A 148 -44.96 -13.57 -7.98
CA ASP A 148 -44.11 -13.60 -6.77
C ASP A 148 -43.22 -14.85 -6.53
N LYS A 149 -42.07 -14.90 -7.22
CA LYS A 149 -41.00 -15.89 -6.99
C LYS A 149 -39.93 -15.41 -6.01
N THR A 150 -40.17 -14.30 -5.31
CA THR A 150 -39.13 -13.65 -4.50
C THR A 150 -38.97 -14.27 -3.11
N LEU A 151 -39.94 -15.07 -2.64
CA LEU A 151 -39.86 -15.81 -1.36
C LEU A 151 -39.62 -17.32 -1.51
N GLU A 152 -39.75 -17.87 -2.72
CA GLU A 152 -39.69 -19.33 -2.98
C GLU A 152 -38.24 -19.88 -3.05
N ASN A 153 -37.23 -19.02 -3.24
CA ASN A 153 -35.84 -19.44 -3.47
C ASN A 153 -35.07 -19.91 -2.22
N HIS A 154 -35.68 -19.90 -1.03
CA HIS A 154 -35.00 -20.29 0.22
C HIS A 154 -35.62 -21.48 0.95
N LEU A 155 -36.78 -21.97 0.49
CA LEU A 155 -37.48 -23.10 1.11
C LEU A 155 -37.21 -24.37 0.30
N PRO A 156 -37.02 -25.53 0.96
CA PRO A 156 -36.90 -26.81 0.25
C PRO A 156 -38.14 -27.09 -0.62
N GLU A 157 -37.93 -27.66 -1.80
CA GLU A 157 -38.99 -28.00 -2.77
C GLU A 157 -40.12 -28.82 -2.14
N GLU A 158 -39.82 -29.69 -1.17
CA GLU A 158 -40.81 -30.53 -0.50
C GLU A 158 -41.73 -29.72 0.45
N VAL A 159 -41.30 -28.53 0.89
CA VAL A 159 -42.16 -27.59 1.64
C VAL A 159 -43.18 -26.95 0.71
N VAL A 160 -42.73 -26.57 -0.49
CA VAL A 160 -43.56 -25.96 -1.54
C VAL A 160 -44.55 -26.98 -2.11
N GLU A 161 -44.12 -28.23 -2.30
CA GLU A 161 -44.98 -29.33 -2.75
C GLU A 161 -46.12 -29.61 -1.77
N PHE A 162 -45.83 -29.63 -0.46
CA PHE A 162 -46.85 -29.77 0.58
C PHE A 162 -47.83 -28.59 0.59
N GLU A 163 -47.35 -27.36 0.43
CA GLU A 163 -48.22 -26.17 0.40
C GLU A 163 -49.12 -26.13 -0.84
N ARG A 164 -48.59 -26.50 -2.02
CA ARG A 164 -49.39 -26.72 -3.23
C ARG A 164 -50.43 -27.82 -3.06
N PHE A 165 -50.09 -28.90 -2.35
CA PHE A 165 -51.03 -29.97 -2.06
C PHE A 165 -52.20 -29.49 -1.20
N LEU A 166 -51.93 -28.73 -0.12
CA LEU A 166 -53.00 -28.16 0.72
C LEU A 166 -53.89 -27.18 -0.07
N GLN A 167 -53.30 -26.33 -0.90
CA GLN A 167 -54.06 -25.37 -1.71
C GLN A 167 -54.99 -26.08 -2.72
N ARG A 168 -54.56 -27.20 -3.29
CA ARG A 168 -55.37 -27.98 -4.25
C ARG A 168 -56.45 -28.84 -3.59
N THR A 169 -56.22 -29.29 -2.37
CA THR A 169 -57.07 -30.30 -1.71
C THR A 169 -57.99 -29.73 -0.63
N GLY A 170 -58.11 -28.42 -0.52
CA GLY A 170 -59.05 -27.80 0.44
C GLY A 170 -58.48 -27.63 1.85
N GLY A 171 -57.17 -27.41 1.98
CA GLY A 171 -56.53 -27.01 3.23
C GLY A 171 -56.10 -28.18 4.13
N GLN A 172 -56.00 -27.92 5.43
CA GLN A 172 -55.52 -28.91 6.41
C GLN A 172 -56.52 -30.03 6.67
N GLN A 173 -57.80 -29.83 6.33
CA GLN A 173 -58.88 -30.78 6.53
C GLN A 173 -59.34 -31.45 5.22
N GLY A 174 -58.68 -31.20 4.08
CA GLY A 174 -59.04 -31.89 2.84
C GLY A 174 -60.40 -31.47 2.26
N GLY A 175 -60.89 -30.28 2.62
CA GLY A 175 -62.24 -29.82 2.26
C GLY A 175 -63.37 -30.35 3.15
N TRP A 176 -63.04 -31.13 4.20
CA TRP A 176 -64.00 -31.52 5.23
C TRP A 176 -64.14 -30.44 6.30
N ASP A 177 -65.30 -30.40 6.96
CA ASP A 177 -65.45 -29.55 8.14
C ASP A 177 -64.68 -30.14 9.34
N ASP A 178 -64.46 -29.31 10.36
CA ASP A 178 -63.70 -29.71 11.53
C ASP A 178 -64.37 -30.84 12.32
N TYR A 179 -65.70 -30.94 12.30
CA TYR A 179 -66.43 -31.94 13.07
C TYR A 179 -66.28 -33.34 12.44
N ASP A 180 -66.57 -33.44 11.15
CA ASP A 180 -66.46 -34.66 10.35
C ASP A 180 -64.99 -35.15 10.32
N HIS A 181 -64.05 -34.22 10.14
CA HIS A 181 -62.62 -34.54 10.12
C HIS A 181 -62.14 -35.10 11.46
N GLN A 182 -62.57 -34.54 12.59
CA GLN A 182 -62.19 -35.04 13.92
C GLN A 182 -62.79 -36.43 14.21
N ILE A 183 -64.03 -36.69 13.79
CA ILE A 183 -64.64 -38.03 13.90
C ILE A 183 -63.85 -39.04 13.08
N PHE A 184 -63.54 -38.71 11.83
CA PHE A 184 -62.69 -39.54 10.96
C PHE A 184 -61.35 -39.85 11.62
N LEU A 185 -60.63 -38.83 12.13
CA LEU A 185 -59.33 -39.02 12.79
C LEU A 185 -59.43 -39.91 14.03
N LYS A 186 -60.47 -39.75 14.85
CA LYS A 186 -60.67 -40.52 16.08
C LYS A 186 -60.86 -42.01 15.79
N VAL A 187 -61.65 -42.34 14.77
CA VAL A 187 -61.89 -43.74 14.36
C VAL A 187 -60.68 -44.29 13.60
N TRP A 188 -60.05 -43.49 12.73
CA TRP A 188 -58.85 -43.87 11.98
C TRP A 188 -57.66 -44.20 12.90
N THR A 189 -57.44 -43.40 13.95
CA THR A 189 -56.39 -43.64 14.95
C THR A 189 -56.68 -44.89 15.81
N LYS A 190 -57.95 -45.16 16.13
CA LYS A 190 -58.40 -46.35 16.85
C LYS A 190 -58.10 -47.64 16.06
N HIS A 191 -58.36 -47.62 14.74
CA HIS A 191 -58.19 -48.80 13.87
C HIS A 191 -56.87 -48.85 13.10
N LYS A 192 -56.03 -47.81 13.20
CA LYS A 192 -54.75 -47.67 12.46
C LYS A 192 -54.91 -47.89 10.95
N GLY A 193 -56.02 -47.43 10.37
CA GLY A 193 -56.31 -47.57 8.93
C GLY A 193 -56.69 -48.98 8.45
N ARG A 194 -57.12 -49.89 9.34
CA ARG A 194 -57.64 -51.23 8.95
C ARG A 194 -59.10 -51.15 8.55
N LEU A 195 -59.48 -51.83 7.45
CA LEU A 195 -60.82 -51.82 6.80
C LEU A 195 -62.05 -51.79 7.73
N SER A 196 -61.97 -52.35 8.94
CA SER A 196 -63.01 -52.31 9.98
C SER A 196 -63.39 -50.90 10.45
N TYR A 197 -62.59 -49.87 10.11
CA TYR A 197 -62.87 -48.49 10.45
C TYR A 197 -63.95 -47.86 9.55
N MET A 198 -64.14 -48.36 8.33
CA MET A 198 -65.07 -47.76 7.36
C MET A 198 -66.51 -47.83 7.86
N ASP A 199 -66.90 -48.98 8.39
CA ASP A 199 -68.24 -49.22 8.91
C ASP A 199 -68.48 -48.36 10.18
N GLU A 200 -67.48 -48.25 11.06
CA GLU A 200 -67.57 -47.40 12.26
C GLU A 200 -67.60 -45.90 11.92
N VAL A 201 -66.89 -45.43 10.88
CA VAL A 201 -66.95 -44.02 10.45
C VAL A 201 -68.32 -43.69 9.83
N LEU A 202 -68.88 -44.59 9.03
CA LEU A 202 -70.21 -44.42 8.42
C LEU A 202 -71.32 -44.31 9.47
N GLU A 203 -71.22 -45.03 10.58
CA GLU A 203 -72.18 -44.93 11.69
C GLU A 203 -72.14 -43.57 12.40
N HIS A 204 -70.99 -42.88 12.40
CA HIS A 204 -70.81 -41.62 13.12
C HIS A 204 -70.96 -40.38 12.22
N LEU A 205 -70.82 -40.52 10.90
CA LEU A 205 -70.94 -39.43 9.92
C LEU A 205 -72.29 -39.51 9.20
N CYS A 206 -73.32 -38.88 9.79
CA CYS A 206 -74.63 -38.79 9.16
C CYS A 206 -74.58 -37.90 7.90
N GLY A 207 -74.70 -38.51 6.72
CA GLY A 207 -74.79 -37.79 5.44
C GLY A 207 -73.54 -37.87 4.55
N ARG A 208 -72.50 -38.62 4.94
CA ARG A 208 -71.35 -38.93 4.08
C ARG A 208 -71.50 -40.32 3.47
N THR A 209 -71.10 -40.45 2.22
CA THR A 209 -71.08 -41.74 1.52
C THR A 209 -69.80 -42.51 1.83
N LYS A 210 -69.82 -43.81 1.55
CA LYS A 210 -68.63 -44.65 1.69
C LYS A 210 -67.51 -44.15 0.77
N GLU A 211 -67.89 -43.70 -0.42
CA GLU A 211 -66.99 -43.13 -1.42
C GLU A 211 -66.30 -41.85 -0.91
N ASP A 212 -67.02 -40.98 -0.18
CA ASP A 212 -66.44 -39.77 0.42
C ASP A 212 -65.36 -40.12 1.46
N ILE A 213 -65.61 -41.12 2.30
CA ILE A 213 -64.67 -41.58 3.33
C ILE A 213 -63.43 -42.21 2.67
N GLU A 214 -63.61 -43.01 1.62
CA GLU A 214 -62.50 -43.60 0.87
C GLU A 214 -61.63 -42.55 0.17
N GLN A 215 -62.23 -41.50 -0.39
CA GLN A 215 -61.49 -40.39 -0.99
C GLN A 215 -60.71 -39.62 0.08
N HIS A 216 -61.32 -39.40 1.25
CA HIS A 216 -60.68 -38.69 2.36
C HIS A 216 -59.55 -39.49 3.00
N ASP A 217 -59.65 -40.82 3.09
CA ASP A 217 -58.54 -41.67 3.54
C ASP A 217 -57.35 -41.65 2.57
N LYS A 218 -57.61 -41.73 1.26
CA LYS A 218 -56.57 -41.57 0.24
C LYS A 218 -55.87 -40.23 0.38
N TRP A 219 -56.65 -39.15 0.52
CA TRP A 219 -56.11 -37.81 0.77
C TRP A 219 -55.28 -37.76 2.08
N TYR A 220 -55.78 -38.34 3.17
CA TYR A 220 -55.12 -38.29 4.47
C TYR A 220 -53.80 -39.08 4.48
N GLN A 221 -53.74 -40.21 3.77
CA GLN A 221 -52.50 -40.96 3.56
C GLN A 221 -51.47 -40.16 2.77
N GLU A 222 -51.88 -39.48 1.69
CA GLU A 222 -51.01 -38.58 0.93
C GLU A 222 -50.55 -37.38 1.77
N PHE A 223 -51.45 -36.78 2.54
CA PHE A 223 -51.15 -35.71 3.50
C PHE A 223 -50.06 -36.14 4.50
N LEU A 224 -50.17 -37.34 5.08
CA LEU A 224 -49.18 -37.85 6.03
C LEU A 224 -47.79 -38.02 5.40
N ILE A 225 -47.74 -38.56 4.17
CA ILE A 225 -46.48 -38.75 3.44
C ILE A 225 -45.81 -37.41 3.15
N LEU A 226 -46.57 -36.45 2.60
CA LEU A 226 -46.06 -35.13 2.24
C LEU A 226 -45.67 -34.32 3.49
N HIS A 227 -46.46 -34.39 4.56
CA HIS A 227 -46.15 -33.74 5.83
C HIS A 227 -44.86 -34.29 6.47
N LYS A 228 -44.64 -35.61 6.39
CA LYS A 228 -43.40 -36.25 6.83
C LYS A 228 -42.20 -35.76 5.99
N ARG A 229 -42.32 -35.74 4.66
CA ARG A 229 -41.28 -35.24 3.75
C ARG A 229 -40.94 -33.77 4.05
N LYS A 230 -41.95 -32.91 4.23
CA LYS A 230 -41.77 -31.50 4.66
C LYS A 230 -40.95 -31.39 5.94
N LYS A 231 -41.29 -32.16 6.98
CA LYS A 231 -40.56 -32.16 8.26
C LYS A 231 -39.10 -32.58 8.10
N GLU A 232 -38.85 -33.63 7.32
CA GLU A 232 -37.50 -34.13 7.05
C GLU A 232 -36.66 -33.10 6.26
N SER A 233 -37.25 -32.47 5.23
CA SER A 233 -36.58 -31.42 4.45
C SER A 233 -36.25 -30.19 5.28
N ILE A 234 -37.16 -29.73 6.15
CA ILE A 234 -36.88 -28.63 7.08
C ILE A 234 -35.72 -28.99 8.02
N LYS A 235 -35.68 -30.22 8.54
CA LYS A 235 -34.58 -30.68 9.41
C LYS A 235 -33.24 -30.70 8.67
N LYS A 236 -33.21 -31.20 7.42
CA LYS A 236 -32.01 -31.21 6.57
C LYS A 236 -31.54 -29.79 6.25
N TRP A 237 -32.47 -28.90 5.87
CA TRP A 237 -32.19 -27.50 5.57
C TRP A 237 -31.60 -26.77 6.77
N LYS A 238 -32.19 -26.91 7.97
CA LYS A 238 -31.65 -26.33 9.21
C LYS A 238 -30.23 -26.82 9.51
N LYS A 239 -29.97 -28.13 9.34
CA LYS A 239 -28.63 -28.71 9.53
C LYS A 239 -27.61 -28.13 8.54
N LYS A 240 -28.00 -28.01 7.26
CA LYS A 240 -27.15 -27.42 6.20
C LYS A 240 -26.82 -25.96 6.50
N GLN A 241 -27.81 -25.16 6.86
CA GLN A 241 -27.64 -23.76 7.24
C GLN A 241 -26.69 -23.58 8.43
N GLN A 242 -26.75 -24.47 9.42
CA GLN A 242 -25.84 -24.43 10.57
C GLN A 242 -24.40 -24.80 10.18
N GLN A 243 -24.21 -25.76 9.27
CA GLN A 243 -22.89 -26.11 8.74
C GLN A 243 -22.28 -24.98 7.90
N GLU A 244 -23.07 -24.35 7.03
CA GLU A 244 -22.65 -23.21 6.20
C GLU A 244 -22.19 -22.02 7.06
N LYS A 245 -22.94 -21.68 8.12
CA LYS A 245 -22.54 -20.66 9.10
C LYS A 245 -21.22 -21.00 9.80
N GLY A 246 -20.97 -22.27 10.11
CA GLY A 246 -19.71 -22.73 10.68
C GLY A 246 -18.53 -22.60 9.71
N HIS A 247 -18.74 -23.02 8.47
CA HIS A 247 -17.74 -22.92 7.40
C HIS A 247 -17.39 -21.45 7.09
N LEU A 248 -18.38 -20.56 7.02
CA LEU A 248 -18.15 -19.13 6.80
C LEU A 248 -17.31 -18.50 7.91
N LYS A 249 -17.59 -18.83 9.18
CA LYS A 249 -16.79 -18.37 10.32
C LYS A 249 -15.35 -18.91 10.28
N GLN A 250 -15.14 -20.13 9.80
CA GLN A 250 -13.79 -20.68 9.61
C GLN A 250 -13.05 -19.95 8.49
N LYS A 251 -13.72 -19.73 7.35
CA LYS A 251 -13.18 -19.01 6.19
C LYS A 251 -12.75 -17.59 6.58
N GLU A 252 -13.61 -16.87 7.30
CA GLU A 252 -13.31 -15.53 7.79
C GLU A 252 -12.09 -15.52 8.74
N LYS A 253 -11.96 -16.53 9.62
CA LYS A 253 -10.80 -16.68 10.50
C LYS A 253 -9.50 -17.00 9.74
N SER A 254 -9.55 -17.81 8.68
CA SER A 254 -8.38 -18.07 7.84
C SER A 254 -7.97 -16.82 7.05
N GLU A 255 -8.92 -16.09 6.49
CA GLU A 255 -8.64 -14.85 5.75
C GLU A 255 -8.05 -13.76 6.66
N LYS A 256 -8.54 -13.64 7.90
CA LYS A 256 -7.95 -12.73 8.89
C LYS A 256 -6.49 -13.09 9.20
N ARG A 257 -6.19 -14.38 9.42
CA ARG A 257 -4.81 -14.83 9.65
C ARG A 257 -3.89 -14.57 8.46
N LEU A 258 -4.35 -14.85 7.24
CA LEU A 258 -3.57 -14.56 6.02
C LEU A 258 -3.29 -13.06 5.85
N LYS A 259 -4.25 -12.19 6.16
CA LYS A 259 -4.05 -10.74 6.14
C LYS A 259 -3.01 -10.29 7.18
N GLU A 260 -3.04 -10.87 8.37
CA GLU A 260 -2.10 -10.55 9.45
C GLU A 260 -0.67 -10.99 9.11
N GLU A 261 -0.52 -12.20 8.56
CA GLU A 261 0.78 -12.71 8.05
C GLU A 261 1.34 -11.85 6.92
N TRP A 262 0.49 -11.40 5.99
CA TRP A 262 0.90 -10.52 4.90
C TRP A 262 1.40 -9.16 5.41
N LEU A 263 0.70 -8.55 6.38
CA LEU A 263 1.11 -7.28 6.99
C LEU A 263 2.47 -7.40 7.69
N GLN A 264 2.69 -8.49 8.43
CA GLN A 264 3.98 -8.74 9.09
C GLN A 264 5.14 -8.88 8.09
N CYS A 265 4.92 -9.60 6.99
CA CYS A 265 5.91 -9.71 5.91
C CYS A 265 6.24 -8.35 5.28
N GLU A 266 5.22 -7.53 5.01
CA GLU A 266 5.41 -6.19 4.44
C GLU A 266 6.21 -5.28 5.37
N GLU A 267 5.92 -5.33 6.68
CA GLU A 267 6.62 -4.52 7.68
C GLU A 267 8.07 -4.97 7.87
N ALA A 268 8.33 -6.27 7.92
CA ALA A 268 9.69 -6.81 7.95
C ALA A 268 10.51 -6.44 6.71
N GLN A 269 9.88 -6.41 5.53
CA GLN A 269 10.53 -5.99 4.29
C GLN A 269 10.88 -4.49 4.31
N LYS A 270 9.98 -3.64 4.83
CA LYS A 270 10.23 -2.20 5.00
C LYS A 270 11.38 -1.93 5.97
N GLN A 271 11.43 -2.65 7.10
CA GLN A 271 12.52 -2.52 8.08
C GLN A 271 13.87 -2.89 7.46
N LYS A 272 13.96 -4.02 6.75
CA LYS A 272 15.19 -4.42 6.04
C LYS A 272 15.64 -3.37 5.02
N ALA A 273 14.71 -2.80 4.26
CA ALA A 273 15.03 -1.75 3.30
C ALA A 273 15.50 -0.45 3.98
N GLU A 274 14.97 -0.11 5.15
CA GLU A 274 15.42 1.03 5.93
C GLU A 274 16.82 0.81 6.53
N GLU A 275 17.09 -0.37 7.07
CA GLU A 275 18.42 -0.73 7.58
C GLU A 275 19.48 -0.66 6.48
N GLU A 276 19.18 -1.18 5.28
CA GLU A 276 20.09 -1.12 4.14
C GLU A 276 20.37 0.33 3.72
N ARG A 277 19.34 1.19 3.69
CA ARG A 277 19.52 2.64 3.42
C ARG A 277 20.41 3.31 4.47
N LYS A 278 20.24 2.99 5.75
CA LYS A 278 21.10 3.52 6.83
C LYS A 278 22.55 3.06 6.64
N ARG A 279 22.79 1.78 6.31
CA ARG A 279 24.13 1.26 6.02
C ARG A 279 24.77 2.02 4.85
N GLN A 280 24.06 2.17 3.73
CA GLN A 280 24.55 2.92 2.58
C GLN A 280 24.89 4.37 2.92
N GLN A 281 24.03 5.04 3.70
CA GLN A 281 24.28 6.40 4.16
C GLN A 281 25.56 6.50 5.00
N THR A 282 25.79 5.58 5.94
CA THR A 282 27.02 5.59 6.76
C THR A 282 28.28 5.37 5.92
N VAL A 283 28.23 4.50 4.90
CA VAL A 283 29.34 4.27 3.96
C VAL A 283 29.64 5.54 3.16
N ILE A 284 28.61 6.22 2.63
CA ILE A 284 28.77 7.47 1.88
C ILE A 284 29.36 8.57 2.77
N GLU A 285 28.91 8.69 4.02
CA GLU A 285 29.42 9.67 4.97
C GLU A 285 30.88 9.40 5.35
N ALA A 286 31.24 8.14 5.59
CA ALA A 286 32.63 7.74 5.85
C ALA A 286 33.53 8.06 4.65
N TRP A 287 33.08 7.74 3.43
CA TRP A 287 33.82 8.06 2.20
C TRP A 287 33.99 9.57 2.00
N LYS A 288 32.97 10.38 2.26
CA LYS A 288 33.05 11.84 2.19
C LYS A 288 34.08 12.40 3.18
N LYS A 289 34.07 11.90 4.43
CA LYS A 289 35.07 12.28 5.44
C LYS A 289 36.47 11.92 5.01
N GLN A 290 36.68 10.70 4.53
CA GLN A 290 37.99 10.25 4.06
C GLN A 290 38.49 11.10 2.88
N LYS A 291 37.59 11.43 1.94
CA LYS A 291 37.93 12.28 0.79
C LYS A 291 38.28 13.71 1.20
N ALA A 292 37.59 14.26 2.20
CA ALA A 292 37.90 15.57 2.76
C ALA A 292 39.28 15.57 3.46
N VAL A 293 39.60 14.52 4.23
CA VAL A 293 40.91 14.38 4.87
C VAL A 293 42.03 14.24 3.84
N ALA A 294 41.83 13.41 2.81
CA ALA A 294 42.81 13.26 1.73
C ALA A 294 43.07 14.59 1.00
N PHE A 295 42.00 15.32 0.68
CA PHE A 295 42.11 16.64 0.05
C PHE A 295 42.84 17.65 0.95
N ALA A 296 42.55 17.65 2.26
CA ALA A 296 43.23 18.52 3.22
C ALA A 296 44.72 18.18 3.38
N MET A 297 45.09 16.90 3.42
CA MET A 297 46.50 16.48 3.45
C MET A 297 47.25 16.92 2.19
N GLU A 298 46.62 16.82 1.02
CA GLU A 298 47.24 17.23 -0.25
C GLU A 298 47.46 18.75 -0.31
N GLN A 299 46.47 19.53 0.11
CA GLN A 299 46.62 20.99 0.24
C GLN A 299 47.73 21.38 1.23
N ALA A 300 47.76 20.74 2.40
CA ALA A 300 48.80 20.99 3.40
C ALA A 300 50.21 20.65 2.89
N SER A 301 50.35 19.54 2.14
CA SER A 301 51.62 19.16 1.53
C SER A 301 52.09 20.17 0.48
N LEU A 302 51.18 20.70 -0.34
CA LEU A 302 51.50 21.74 -1.32
C LEU A 302 51.93 23.06 -0.64
N GLU A 303 51.23 23.45 0.43
CA GLU A 303 51.59 24.62 1.23
C GLU A 303 52.96 24.47 1.92
N GLU A 304 53.24 23.30 2.49
CA GLU A 304 54.55 23.01 3.10
C GLU A 304 55.67 23.06 2.04
N GLU A 305 55.44 22.53 0.85
CA GLU A 305 56.43 22.56 -0.24
C GLU A 305 56.70 24.00 -0.72
N MET A 306 55.64 24.81 -0.85
CA MET A 306 55.74 26.23 -1.18
C MET A 306 56.51 27.01 -0.11
N GLN A 307 56.22 26.76 1.17
CA GLN A 307 56.95 27.38 2.29
C GLN A 307 58.43 26.99 2.29
N LYS A 308 58.76 25.71 2.06
CA LYS A 308 60.16 25.25 1.94
C LYS A 308 60.88 25.93 0.76
N LYS A 309 60.23 26.06 -0.40
CA LYS A 309 60.80 26.80 -1.56
C LYS A 309 61.05 28.26 -1.20
N GLN A 310 60.08 28.92 -0.57
CA GLN A 310 60.20 30.32 -0.17
C GLN A 310 61.30 30.52 0.88
N GLN A 311 61.44 29.61 1.84
CA GLN A 311 62.51 29.63 2.84
C GLN A 311 63.88 29.46 2.21
N LYS A 312 64.05 28.53 1.25
CA LYS A 312 65.31 28.38 0.50
C LYS A 312 65.68 29.64 -0.27
N VAL A 313 64.70 30.32 -0.88
CA VAL A 313 64.93 31.61 -1.57
C VAL A 313 65.37 32.68 -0.58
N ARG A 314 64.70 32.80 0.57
CA ARG A 314 65.10 33.75 1.64
C ARG A 314 66.50 33.47 2.16
N GLN A 315 66.86 32.20 2.37
CA GLN A 315 68.21 31.79 2.78
C GLN A 315 69.26 32.21 1.74
N ARG A 316 68.99 31.98 0.45
CA ARG A 316 69.89 32.41 -0.64
C ARG A 316 70.05 33.93 -0.71
N GLN A 317 68.95 34.68 -0.56
CA GLN A 317 68.97 36.14 -0.54
C GLN A 317 69.80 36.68 0.64
N CYS A 318 69.60 36.12 1.83
CA CYS A 318 70.36 36.47 3.02
C CYS A 318 71.86 36.17 2.84
N HIS A 319 72.19 34.98 2.32
CA HIS A 319 73.57 34.59 2.03
C HIS A 319 74.24 35.53 1.03
N MET A 320 73.55 35.88 -0.06
CA MET A 320 74.04 36.83 -1.06
C MET A 320 74.30 38.21 -0.45
N LYS A 321 73.37 38.72 0.38
CA LYS A 321 73.53 40.00 1.07
C LYS A 321 74.78 40.01 1.95
N LEU A 322 75.01 38.93 2.69
CA LEU A 322 76.14 38.79 3.60
C LEU A 322 77.49 38.71 2.84
N LEU A 323 77.51 38.06 1.67
CA LEU A 323 78.66 38.06 0.76
C LEU A 323 78.96 39.46 0.21
N LEU A 324 77.93 40.19 -0.23
CA LEU A 324 78.08 41.56 -0.72
C LEU A 324 78.62 42.49 0.38
N GLU A 325 78.08 42.41 1.60
CA GLU A 325 78.58 43.18 2.74
C GLU A 325 80.07 42.88 3.00
N LYS A 326 80.49 41.61 3.04
CA LYS A 326 81.91 41.24 3.19
C LYS A 326 82.79 41.81 2.07
N TYR A 327 82.35 41.70 0.82
CA TYR A 327 83.10 42.24 -0.32
C TYR A 327 83.24 43.76 -0.24
N THR A 328 82.17 44.48 0.15
CA THR A 328 82.23 45.93 0.34
C THR A 328 83.16 46.34 1.48
N LEU A 329 83.22 45.56 2.58
CA LEU A 329 84.14 45.81 3.68
C LEU A 329 85.59 45.62 3.25
N GLN A 330 85.89 44.50 2.57
CA GLN A 330 87.23 44.22 2.04
C GLN A 330 87.68 45.28 1.03
N LYS A 331 86.77 45.77 0.19
CA LYS A 331 87.08 46.85 -0.76
C LYS A 331 87.44 48.14 -0.01
N LYS A 332 86.67 48.51 1.04
CA LYS A 332 86.97 49.66 1.90
C LYS A 332 88.32 49.49 2.60
N GLU A 333 88.61 48.33 3.15
CA GLU A 333 89.91 48.04 3.79
C GLU A 333 91.08 48.18 2.80
N LYS A 334 90.92 47.70 1.56
CA LYS A 334 91.92 47.89 0.50
C LYS A 334 92.08 49.36 0.11
N GLU A 335 90.98 50.08 -0.08
CA GLU A 335 91.01 51.51 -0.40
C GLU A 335 91.68 52.31 0.73
N GLU A 336 91.43 51.98 2.00
CA GLU A 336 92.09 52.61 3.15
C GLU A 336 93.59 52.24 3.23
N LEU A 337 93.96 50.98 2.97
CA LEU A 337 95.37 50.57 2.87
C LEU A 337 96.11 51.30 1.75
N GLU A 338 95.50 51.42 0.57
CA GLU A 338 96.07 52.15 -0.57
C GLU A 338 96.23 53.64 -0.25
N LYS A 339 95.25 54.26 0.43
CA LYS A 339 95.38 55.64 0.93
C LYS A 339 96.54 55.77 1.91
N LEU A 340 96.66 54.84 2.86
CA LEU A 340 97.74 54.85 3.86
C LEU A 340 99.12 54.69 3.20
N GLU A 341 99.23 53.80 2.19
CA GLU A 341 100.47 53.63 1.42
C GLU A 341 100.82 54.90 0.63
N LYS A 342 99.81 55.53 -0.01
CA LYS A 342 100.00 56.78 -0.75
C LYS A 342 100.44 57.91 0.19
N GLU A 343 99.82 58.04 1.36
CA GLU A 343 100.22 59.02 2.38
C GLU A 343 101.64 58.77 2.87
N LYS A 344 102.02 57.52 3.13
CA LYS A 344 103.40 57.14 3.47
C LYS A 344 104.40 57.48 2.37
N ARG A 345 104.02 57.28 1.10
CA ARG A 345 104.85 57.63 -0.07
C ARG A 345 105.01 59.15 -0.22
N GLU A 346 103.93 59.90 -0.07
CA GLU A 346 103.94 61.37 -0.09
C GLU A 346 104.75 61.95 1.07
N GLU A 347 104.66 61.37 2.26
CA GLU A 347 105.44 61.76 3.43
C GLU A 347 106.93 61.46 3.23
N ALA A 348 107.28 60.27 2.70
CA ALA A 348 108.64 59.93 2.32
C ALA A 348 109.19 60.83 1.21
N GLU A 349 108.36 61.23 0.23
CA GLU A 349 108.75 62.18 -0.81
C GLU A 349 108.97 63.58 -0.23
N LYS A 350 108.10 64.06 0.65
CA LYS A 350 108.28 65.33 1.38
C LYS A 350 109.54 65.30 2.23
N GLU A 351 109.82 64.19 2.91
CA GLU A 351 111.04 64.02 3.69
C GLU A 351 112.29 63.96 2.80
N GLY A 352 112.21 63.28 1.64
CA GLY A 352 113.25 63.29 0.61
C GLY A 352 113.52 64.70 0.08
N ARG A 353 112.47 65.47 -0.25
CA ARG A 353 112.58 66.89 -0.64
C ARG A 353 113.20 67.75 0.46
N LYS A 354 112.85 67.51 1.74
CA LYS A 354 113.47 68.18 2.89
C LYS A 354 114.96 67.83 3.02
N ARG A 355 115.35 66.57 2.80
CA ARG A 355 116.77 66.16 2.81
C ARG A 355 117.55 66.83 1.68
N ILE A 356 117.01 66.83 0.46
CA ILE A 356 117.64 67.52 -0.69
C ILE A 356 117.75 69.03 -0.42
N ALA A 357 116.70 69.67 0.10
CA ALA A 357 116.75 71.09 0.47
C ALA A 357 117.76 71.38 1.60
N ALA A 358 117.88 70.49 2.59
CA ALA A 358 118.90 70.59 3.64
C ALA A 358 120.32 70.42 3.05
N GLU A 359 120.52 69.46 2.16
CA GLU A 359 121.77 69.23 1.44
C GLU A 359 122.16 70.43 0.55
N GLU A 360 121.20 71.02 -0.18
CA GLU A 360 121.37 72.25 -0.96
C GLU A 360 121.65 73.46 -0.07
N MET A 361 121.00 73.58 1.10
CA MET A 361 121.31 74.61 2.10
C MET A 361 122.74 74.46 2.66
N THR A 362 123.21 73.23 2.93
CA THR A 362 124.62 73.00 3.31
C THR A 362 125.60 73.33 2.17
N LYS A 363 125.23 73.09 0.91
CA LYS A 363 126.04 73.51 -0.25
C LYS A 363 126.06 75.03 -0.41
N PHE A 364 124.96 75.72 -0.13
CA PHE A 364 124.87 77.18 -0.19
C PHE A 364 125.63 77.89 0.94
N GLN A 365 125.85 77.22 2.08
CA GLN A 365 126.70 77.71 3.17
C GLN A 365 128.20 77.50 2.91
N GLN A 366 128.59 76.84 1.81
CA GLN A 366 129.98 76.46 1.54
C GLN A 366 130.72 77.24 0.44
N ARG A 367 130.08 78.12 -0.36
CA ARG A 367 130.67 79.23 -1.15
C ARG A 367 129.88 79.57 -2.40
#